data_AF-A0A1B6NRA7-F1
#
_entry.id   AF-A0A1B6NRA7-F1
#
_cell.length_a   1.000
_cell.length_b   1.000
_cell.length_c   1.000
_cell.angle_alpha   90.00
_cell.angle_beta   90.00
_cell.angle_gamma   90.00
#
_symmetry.space_group_name_H-M   'P 1'
#
loop_
_entity.id
_entity.type
_entity.pdbx_description
1 polymer ?
#
loop_
_entity_poly.entity_id
_entity_poly.type
_entity_poly.pdbx_seq_one_letter_code
_entity_poly.pdbx_strand_id
1 'polypeptide(L)'
;MPLSRDLSKRIHDYILRHRSLVKGANRHEFLFVTYKSGPHCGMPLSTSAVYRIINRVTSNIDCLSDLTPHVLRHTWNDRFSEKADKQGLDEAEEEKLRSYLMGWKEGSGTSATYTRRHIEKEAHRVSLLLQGVKENEKN
;
A
#
# COMPACT_ATOMS: atom_id res chain seq x y z
N MET A 1 -10.53 -8.52 -5.83
CA MET A 1 -9.51 -8.89 -4.82
C MET A 1 -10.18 -9.52 -3.61
N PRO A 2 -9.67 -10.66 -3.09
CA PRO A 2 -10.16 -11.23 -1.84
C PRO A 2 -9.76 -10.36 -0.65
N LEU A 3 -10.63 -10.26 0.36
CA LEU A 3 -10.39 -9.55 1.61
C LEU A 3 -10.34 -10.56 2.76
N SER A 4 -9.47 -10.34 3.75
CA SER A 4 -9.49 -11.16 4.96
C SER A 4 -10.81 -10.98 5.71
N ARG A 5 -11.25 -12.01 6.44
CA ARG A 5 -12.50 -11.95 7.22
C ARG A 5 -12.51 -10.78 8.21
N ASP A 6 -11.37 -10.53 8.88
CA ASP A 6 -11.22 -9.42 9.83
C ASP A 6 -11.37 -8.06 9.13
N LEU A 7 -10.71 -7.87 7.98
CA LEU A 7 -10.81 -6.63 7.22
C LEU A 7 -12.24 -6.40 6.71
N SER A 8 -12.88 -7.44 6.17
CA SER A 8 -14.28 -7.38 5.74
C SER A 8 -15.21 -6.98 6.89
N LYS A 9 -15.01 -7.54 8.09
CA LYS A 9 -15.79 -7.19 9.28
C LYS A 9 -15.59 -5.73 9.67
N ARG A 10 -14.35 -5.23 9.67
CA ARG A 10 -14.04 -3.82 10.00
C ARG A 10 -14.63 -2.85 8.98
N ILE A 11 -14.56 -3.17 7.69
CA ILE A 11 -15.17 -2.36 6.63
C ILE A 11 -16.69 -2.34 6.80
N HIS A 12 -17.30 -3.50 7.06
CA HIS A 12 -18.74 -3.59 7.27
C HIS A 12 -19.20 -2.77 8.47
N ASP A 13 -18.48 -2.87 9.60
CA ASP A 13 -18.74 -2.10 10.80
C ASP A 13 -18.61 -0.59 10.55
N TYR A 14 -17.53 -0.18 9.87
CA TYR A 14 -17.33 1.20 9.42
C TYR A 14 -18.50 1.72 8.57
N ILE A 15 -18.96 0.95 7.58
CA ILE A 15 -20.07 1.34 6.71
C ILE A 15 -21.35 1.56 7.53
N LEU A 16 -21.70 0.60 8.39
CA LEU A 16 -22.97 0.61 9.12
C LEU A 16 -23.01 1.59 10.28
N ARG A 17 -21.90 1.74 11.02
CA ARG A 17 -21.90 2.46 12.30
C ARG A 17 -21.24 3.83 12.26
N HIS A 18 -20.43 4.10 11.24
CA HIS A 18 -19.67 5.35 11.15
C HIS A 18 -20.02 6.13 9.88
N ARG A 19 -19.85 5.53 8.70
CA ARG A 19 -20.07 6.19 7.41
C ARG A 19 -21.54 6.55 7.20
N SER A 20 -22.47 5.68 7.59
CA SER A 20 -23.92 5.87 7.47
C SER A 20 -24.43 7.13 8.20
N LEU A 21 -23.75 7.53 9.27
CA LEU A 21 -24.11 8.70 10.09
C LEU A 21 -23.69 10.03 9.46
N VAL A 22 -22.86 10.01 8.40
CA VAL A 22 -22.33 11.22 7.76
C VAL A 22 -23.27 11.68 6.65
N LYS A 23 -23.87 12.87 6.84
CA LYS A 23 -24.72 13.50 5.83
C LYS A 23 -23.96 13.67 4.52
N GLY A 24 -24.53 13.17 3.42
CA GLY A 24 -23.94 13.26 2.08
C GLY A 24 -23.12 12.04 1.65
N ALA A 25 -22.66 11.20 2.59
CA ALA A 25 -21.86 10.02 2.25
C ALA A 25 -22.63 8.97 1.43
N ASN A 26 -23.95 8.91 1.55
CA ASN A 26 -24.78 8.00 0.75
C ASN A 26 -25.02 8.47 -0.69
N ARG A 27 -24.45 9.61 -1.11
CA ARG A 27 -24.64 10.17 -2.47
C ARG A 27 -23.59 9.74 -3.48
N HIS A 28 -22.65 8.88 -3.08
CA HIS A 28 -21.58 8.38 -3.93
C HIS A 28 -21.05 7.03 -3.42
N GLU A 29 -20.28 6.34 -4.26
CA GLU A 29 -19.80 4.98 -4.01
C GLU A 29 -18.48 4.91 -3.21
N PHE A 30 -17.78 6.03 -3.02
CA PHE A 30 -16.49 6.03 -2.30
C PHE A 30 -16.62 5.60 -0.83
N LEU A 31 -15.80 4.63 -0.41
CA LEU A 31 -15.83 4.11 0.97
C LEU A 31 -15.46 5.16 2.02
N PHE A 32 -14.33 5.84 1.84
CA PHE A 32 -13.83 6.81 2.82
C PHE A 32 -14.32 8.23 2.51
N VAL A 33 -14.83 8.90 3.54
CA VAL A 33 -15.44 10.24 3.43
C VAL A 33 -14.84 11.22 4.42
N THR A 34 -15.03 12.50 4.17
CA THR A 34 -14.62 13.58 5.07
C THR A 34 -15.65 13.74 6.20
N TYR A 35 -15.20 13.64 7.45
CA TYR A 35 -16.04 13.79 8.65
C TYR A 35 -16.08 15.22 9.20
N LYS A 36 -15.11 16.05 8.82
CA LYS A 36 -15.02 17.44 9.30
C LYS A 36 -16.28 18.20 8.84
N SER A 37 -16.99 18.78 9.78
CA SER A 37 -18.13 19.67 9.50
C SER A 37 -17.71 20.81 8.56
N GLY A 38 -18.54 21.08 7.56
CA GLY A 38 -18.30 22.10 6.54
C GLY A 38 -18.79 21.66 5.16
N PRO A 39 -18.45 22.44 4.11
CA PRO A 39 -18.95 22.21 2.75
C PRO A 39 -18.57 20.85 2.14
N HIS A 40 -17.47 20.25 2.63
CA HIS A 40 -16.96 18.96 2.15
C HIS A 40 -17.34 17.78 3.05
N CYS A 41 -18.16 17.98 4.09
CA CYS A 41 -18.62 16.89 4.94
C CYS A 41 -19.39 15.87 4.10
N GLY A 42 -19.06 14.59 4.27
CA GLY A 42 -19.64 13.49 3.50
C GLY A 42 -19.12 13.35 2.07
N MET A 43 -18.21 14.21 1.61
CA MET A 43 -17.56 14.06 0.29
C MET A 43 -16.43 13.02 0.35
N PRO A 44 -16.03 12.44 -0.80
CA PRO A 44 -14.92 11.49 -0.86
C PRO A 44 -13.64 12.08 -0.24
N LEU A 45 -12.91 11.24 0.48
CA LEU A 45 -11.65 11.64 1.09
C LEU A 45 -10.62 11.96 0.00
N SER A 46 -9.98 13.12 0.08
CA SER A 46 -8.94 13.53 -0.87
C SER A 46 -7.59 12.85 -0.57
N THR A 47 -6.71 12.78 -1.58
CA THR A 47 -5.33 12.34 -1.39
C THR A 47 -4.61 13.18 -0.32
N SER A 48 -4.78 14.50 -0.33
CA SER A 48 -4.20 15.39 0.68
C SER A 48 -4.70 15.09 2.10
N ALA A 49 -5.93 14.64 2.27
CA ALA A 49 -6.46 14.22 3.56
C ALA A 49 -5.81 12.92 4.05
N VAL A 50 -5.51 11.96 3.15
CA VAL A 50 -4.74 10.76 3.51
C VAL A 50 -3.36 11.12 4.03
N TYR A 51 -2.63 12.02 3.35
CA TYR A 51 -1.36 12.54 3.84
C TYR A 51 -1.48 13.15 5.24
N ARG A 52 -2.52 13.96 5.48
CA ARG A 52 -2.77 14.55 6.80
C ARG A 52 -3.04 13.52 7.89
N ILE A 53 -3.76 12.44 7.57
CA ILE A 53 -4.00 11.34 8.51
C ILE A 53 -2.66 10.68 8.88
N ILE A 54 -1.83 10.34 7.90
CA ILE A 54 -0.52 9.74 8.16
C ILE A 54 0.36 10.69 8.98
N ASN A 55 0.48 11.95 8.57
CA ASN A 55 1.27 12.94 9.30
C ASN A 55 0.80 13.12 10.75
N ARG A 56 -0.51 12.97 11.02
CA ARG A 56 -1.04 13.05 12.39
C ARG A 56 -0.66 11.83 13.24
N VAL A 57 -0.53 10.66 12.62
CA VAL A 57 -0.06 9.44 13.30
C VAL A 57 1.44 9.54 13.56
N THR A 58 2.22 10.02 12.59
CA THR A 58 3.68 10.07 12.67
C THR A 58 4.20 11.20 13.55
N SER A 59 3.45 12.31 13.70
CA SER A 59 3.88 13.49 14.47
C SER A 59 4.19 13.24 15.95
N ASN A 60 3.81 12.08 16.50
CA ASN A 60 4.03 11.73 17.90
C ASN A 60 4.91 10.47 18.06
N ILE A 61 5.47 9.96 16.96
CA ILE A 61 6.24 8.71 16.94
C ILE A 61 7.49 8.96 16.10
N ASP A 62 8.59 9.31 16.77
CA ASP A 62 9.83 9.74 16.10
C ASP A 62 10.35 8.72 15.08
N CYS A 63 10.26 7.42 15.38
CA CYS A 63 10.70 6.37 14.45
C CYS A 63 9.84 6.24 13.18
N LEU A 64 8.73 6.99 13.08
CA LEU A 64 7.85 7.03 11.92
C LEU A 64 7.88 8.40 11.21
N SER A 65 8.81 9.29 11.53
CA SER A 65 8.90 10.64 10.94
C SER A 65 8.87 10.66 9.42
N ASP A 66 9.46 9.64 8.80
CA ASP A 66 9.63 9.54 7.34
C ASP A 66 8.51 8.74 6.67
N LEU A 67 7.54 8.24 7.44
CA LEU A 67 6.43 7.45 6.91
C LEU A 67 5.48 8.35 6.10
N THR A 68 5.32 8.01 4.83
CA THR A 68 4.37 8.67 3.91
C THR A 68 3.48 7.63 3.23
N PRO A 69 2.37 8.04 2.58
CA PRO A 69 1.57 7.12 1.77
C PRO A 69 2.38 6.41 0.68
N HIS A 70 3.40 7.07 0.11
CA HIS A 70 4.29 6.46 -0.88
C HIS A 70 5.18 5.37 -0.27
N VAL A 71 5.67 5.56 0.96
CA VAL A 71 6.45 4.53 1.66
C VAL A 71 5.62 3.27 1.88
N LEU A 72 4.34 3.41 2.29
CA LEU A 72 3.43 2.26 2.40
C LEU A 72 3.29 1.51 1.07
N ARG A 73 3.19 2.24 -0.05
CA ARG A 73 3.10 1.64 -1.39
C ARG A 73 4.40 0.93 -1.78
N HIS A 74 5.56 1.49 -1.46
CA HIS A 74 6.86 0.85 -1.67
C HIS A 74 6.98 -0.44 -0.86
N THR A 75 6.72 -0.38 0.45
CA THR A 75 6.77 -1.57 1.31
C THR A 75 5.83 -2.69 0.84
N TRP A 76 4.64 -2.36 0.34
CA TRP A 76 3.75 -3.36 -0.23
C TRP A 76 4.37 -4.02 -1.47
N ASN A 77 4.95 -3.24 -2.38
CA ASN A 77 5.56 -3.76 -3.61
C ASN A 77 6.81 -4.59 -3.33
N ASP A 78 7.66 -4.18 -2.39
CA ASP A 78 8.84 -4.96 -2.00
C ASP A 78 8.41 -6.32 -1.43
N ARG A 79 7.41 -6.33 -0.54
CA ARG A 79 6.83 -7.58 0.01
C ARG A 79 6.15 -8.43 -1.06
N PHE A 80 5.58 -7.81 -2.08
CA PHE A 80 4.97 -8.51 -3.20
C PHE A 80 6.04 -9.22 -4.03
N SER A 81 7.14 -8.55 -4.39
CA SER A 81 8.27 -9.17 -5.09
C SER A 81 8.88 -10.32 -4.30
N GLU A 82 9.11 -10.14 -3.00
CA GLU A 82 9.59 -11.24 -2.15
C GLU A 82 8.63 -12.45 -2.13
N LYS A 83 7.32 -12.25 -2.32
CA LYS A 83 6.36 -13.35 -2.48
C LYS A 83 6.38 -13.91 -3.89
N ALA A 84 6.50 -13.08 -4.92
CA ALA A 84 6.59 -13.49 -6.31
C ALA A 84 7.78 -14.43 -6.52
N ASP A 85 8.96 -14.06 -6.01
CA ASP A 85 10.17 -14.89 -6.04
C ASP A 85 9.93 -16.25 -5.36
N LYS A 86 9.32 -16.25 -4.18
CA LYS A 86 9.02 -17.48 -3.42
C LYS A 86 8.02 -18.40 -4.12
N GLN A 87 7.14 -17.83 -4.94
CA GLN A 87 6.17 -18.58 -5.75
C GLN A 87 6.75 -18.95 -7.12
N GLY A 88 7.94 -18.48 -7.47
CA GLY A 88 8.59 -18.75 -8.75
C GLY A 88 7.87 -18.10 -9.93
N LEU A 89 7.23 -16.94 -9.74
CA LEU A 89 6.56 -16.22 -10.81
C LEU A 89 7.59 -15.68 -11.80
N ASP A 90 7.27 -15.71 -13.10
CA ASP A 90 8.06 -15.01 -14.09
C ASP A 90 7.78 -13.49 -14.08
N GLU A 91 8.63 -12.71 -14.76
CA GLU A 91 8.53 -11.24 -14.76
C GLU A 91 7.21 -10.73 -15.37
N ALA A 92 6.68 -11.42 -16.39
CA ALA A 92 5.46 -11.03 -17.06
C ALA A 92 4.23 -11.31 -16.16
N GLU A 93 4.22 -12.46 -15.48
CA GLU A 93 3.22 -12.82 -14.49
C GLU A 93 3.25 -11.86 -13.29
N GLU A 94 4.45 -11.54 -12.79
CA GLU A 94 4.64 -10.58 -11.70
C GLU A 94 4.11 -9.20 -12.08
N GLU A 95 4.44 -8.68 -13.27
CA GLU A 95 3.95 -7.38 -13.75
C GLU A 95 2.42 -7.35 -13.85
N LYS A 96 1.83 -8.39 -14.45
CA LYS A 96 0.39 -8.49 -14.65
C LYS A 96 -0.35 -8.52 -13.31
N LEU A 97 0.09 -9.37 -12.40
CA LEU A 97 -0.50 -9.50 -11.06
C LEU A 97 -0.32 -8.23 -10.25
N ARG A 98 0.89 -7.63 -10.25
CA ARG A 98 1.14 -6.36 -9.57
C ARG A 98 0.24 -5.27 -10.12
N SER A 99 0.16 -5.11 -11.44
CA SER A 99 -0.65 -4.08 -12.08
C SER A 99 -2.12 -4.24 -11.72
N TYR A 100 -2.65 -5.47 -11.77
CA TYR A 100 -4.02 -5.76 -11.37
C TYR A 100 -4.30 -5.40 -9.90
N LEU A 101 -3.43 -5.83 -8.97
CA LEU A 101 -3.60 -5.57 -7.53
C LEU A 101 -3.44 -4.09 -7.17
N MET A 102 -2.58 -3.37 -7.91
CA MET A 102 -2.28 -1.96 -7.68
C MET A 102 -3.22 -1.00 -8.41
N GLY A 103 -4.13 -1.53 -9.23
CA GLY A 103 -5.07 -0.77 -10.05
C GLY A 103 -4.40 -0.02 -11.20
N TRP A 104 -3.27 -0.52 -11.69
CA TRP A 104 -2.57 0.03 -12.84
C TRP A 104 -3.02 -0.62 -14.14
N LYS A 105 -2.97 0.15 -15.22
CA LYS A 105 -3.07 -0.40 -16.57
C LYS A 105 -1.85 -1.27 -16.83
N GLU A 106 -2.08 -2.50 -17.29
CA GLU A 106 -1.01 -3.41 -17.73
C GLU A 106 -0.16 -2.75 -18.82
N GLY A 107 1.16 -2.89 -18.73
CA GLY A 107 2.10 -2.24 -19.66
C GLY A 107 2.21 -0.72 -19.50
N SER A 108 1.69 -0.11 -18.42
CA SER A 108 1.90 1.32 -18.16
C SER A 108 3.33 1.70 -17.79
N GLY A 109 4.22 0.71 -17.59
CA GLY A 109 5.57 0.90 -17.09
C GLY A 109 5.66 1.26 -15.61
N THR A 110 4.53 1.42 -14.91
CA THR A 110 4.55 1.77 -13.48
C THR A 110 5.11 0.63 -12.62
N SER A 111 4.84 -0.62 -13.03
CA SER A 111 5.40 -1.83 -12.40
C SER A 111 6.93 -1.86 -12.44
N ALA A 112 7.53 -1.48 -13.57
CA ALA A 112 8.97 -1.54 -13.82
C ALA A 112 9.80 -0.73 -12.80
N THR A 113 9.24 0.33 -12.23
CA THR A 113 9.92 1.11 -11.17
C THR A 113 10.20 0.26 -9.94
N TYR A 114 9.29 -0.65 -9.59
CA TYR A 114 9.41 -1.50 -8.41
C TYR A 114 10.23 -2.75 -8.72
N THR A 115 10.01 -3.39 -9.87
CA THR A 115 10.86 -4.52 -10.32
C THR A 115 12.34 -4.13 -10.36
N ARG A 116 12.66 -2.96 -10.92
CA ARG A 116 14.05 -2.47 -10.99
C ARG A 116 14.69 -2.34 -9.60
N ARG A 117 13.98 -1.77 -8.63
CA ARG A 117 14.48 -1.63 -7.25
C ARG A 117 14.70 -2.98 -6.59
N HIS A 118 13.80 -3.93 -6.83
CA HIS A 118 13.93 -5.30 -6.32
C HIS A 118 15.15 -6.00 -6.92
N ILE A 119 15.33 -5.95 -8.24
CA ILE A 119 16.50 -6.51 -8.94
C ILE A 119 17.80 -5.89 -8.43
N GLU A 120 17.85 -4.57 -8.24
CA GLU A 120 19.02 -3.87 -7.71
C GLU A 120 19.38 -4.34 -6.30
N LYS A 121 18.36 -4.51 -5.43
CA LYS A 121 18.53 -5.04 -4.07
C LYS A 121 19.05 -6.48 -4.08
N GLU A 122 18.50 -7.33 -4.93
CA GLU A 122 18.92 -8.73 -5.07
C GLU A 122 20.33 -8.83 -5.66
N ALA A 123 20.66 -8.03 -6.67
CA ALA A 123 22.01 -7.97 -7.23
C ALA A 123 23.05 -7.56 -6.17
N HIS A 124 22.72 -6.56 -5.34
CA HIS A 124 23.57 -6.16 -4.23
C HIS A 124 23.76 -7.28 -3.19
N ARG A 125 22.67 -7.99 -2.84
CA ARG A 125 22.70 -9.13 -1.93
C ARG A 125 23.61 -10.25 -2.45
N VAL A 126 23.45 -10.63 -3.72
CA VAL A 126 24.29 -11.65 -4.37
C VAL A 126 25.75 -11.20 -4.43
N SER A 127 26.02 -9.93 -4.74
CA SER A 127 27.38 -9.38 -4.75
C SER A 127 28.07 -9.48 -3.39
N LEU A 128 27.36 -9.23 -2.29
CA LEU A 128 27.90 -9.41 -0.93
C LEU A 128 28.19 -10.87 -0.60
N LEU A 129 27.31 -11.79 -1.01
CA LEU A 129 27.53 -13.23 -0.85
C LEU A 129 28.78 -13.70 -1.60
N LEU A 130 29.03 -13.19 -2.82
CA LEU A 130 30.24 -13.48 -3.60
C LEU A 130 31.53 -13.01 -2.92
N GLN A 131 31.45 -11.95 -2.12
CA GLN A 131 32.57 -11.43 -1.33
C GLN A 131 32.81 -12.23 -0.03
N GLY A 132 31.99 -13.25 0.25
CA GLY A 132 32.07 -14.06 1.47
C GLY A 132 31.40 -13.44 2.70
N VAL A 133 30.61 -12.38 2.53
CA VAL A 133 29.79 -11.81 3.61
C VAL A 133 28.61 -12.74 3.85
N LYS A 134 28.55 -13.40 5.01
CA LYS A 134 27.40 -14.24 5.39
C LYS A 134 26.20 -13.36 5.72
N GLU A 135 25.00 -13.76 5.29
CA GLU A 135 23.76 -13.13 5.76
C GLU A 135 23.64 -13.34 7.27
N ASN A 136 23.55 -12.25 8.04
CA ASN A 136 23.15 -12.33 9.44
C ASN A 136 21.69 -12.79 9.45
N GLU A 137 21.46 -14.04 9.87
CA GLU A 137 20.13 -14.56 10.19
C GLU A 137 19.49 -13.61 11.22
N LYS A 138 18.41 -12.94 10.80
CA LYS A 138 17.63 -12.08 11.68
C LYS A 138 16.90 -12.97 12.69
N ASN A 139 17.31 -12.90 13.96
CA ASN A 139 16.53 -13.31 15.13
C ASN A 139 15.19 -12.58 15.19
#